data_AF-E9I4E3-F1
#
_entry.id   AF-E9I4E3-F1
#
_cell.length_a   1.000
_cell.length_b   1.000
_cell.length_c   1.000
_cell.angle_alpha   90.00
_cell.angle_beta   90.00
_cell.angle_gamma   90.00
#
_symmetry.space_group_name_H-M   'P 1'
#
loop_
_entity.id
_entity.type
_entity.pdbx_description
1 polymer ?
#
loop_
_entity_poly.entity_id
_entity_poly.type
_entity_poly.pdbx_seq_one_letter_code
_entity_poly.pdbx_strand_id
1 'polypeptide(L)'
;MKQNAETVVTEQNQLAQSSKDIEAQFAAIMTALTERQKMYAKYAEKLARIHEVSHSLTRCQLALATALDSIETLNRQLPTSDRLEEFIWSTG
;
A
#
# COMPACT_ATOMS: atom_id res chain seq x y z
N MET A 1 36.78 -40.76 -35.88
CA MET A 1 36.04 -39.56 -36.32
C MET A 1 34.53 -39.69 -36.12
N LYS A 2 33.85 -40.75 -36.60
CA LYS A 2 32.39 -40.93 -36.38
C LYS A 2 31.96 -40.94 -34.91
N GLN A 3 32.64 -41.71 -34.06
CA GLN A 3 32.32 -41.83 -32.64
C GLN A 3 32.39 -40.48 -31.90
N ASN A 4 33.38 -39.63 -32.23
CA ASN A 4 33.49 -38.30 -31.63
C ASN A 4 32.34 -37.37 -32.06
N ALA A 5 31.88 -37.48 -33.31
CA ALA A 5 30.74 -36.70 -33.80
C ALA A 5 29.43 -37.13 -33.12
N GLU A 6 29.24 -38.44 -32.91
CA GLU A 6 28.07 -38.98 -32.19
C GLU A 6 28.03 -38.54 -30.72
N THR A 7 29.18 -38.53 -30.03
CA THR A 7 29.29 -38.01 -28.66
C THR A 7 28.92 -36.54 -28.60
N VAL A 8 29.48 -35.71 -29.49
CA VAL A 8 29.19 -34.27 -29.54
C VAL A 8 27.71 -33.99 -29.80
N VAL A 9 27.08 -34.73 -30.72
CA VAL A 9 25.63 -34.59 -31.00
C VAL A 9 24.80 -34.96 -29.77
N THR A 10 25.20 -36.00 -29.03
CA THR A 10 24.51 -36.43 -27.82
C THR A 10 24.58 -35.37 -26.72
N GLU A 11 25.78 -34.82 -26.48
CA GLU A 11 25.99 -33.75 -25.50
C GLU A 11 25.23 -32.46 -25.86
N GLN A 12 25.21 -32.09 -27.14
CA GLN A 12 24.44 -30.93 -27.63
C GLN A 12 22.94 -31.11 -27.39
N ASN A 13 22.40 -32.31 -27.62
CA ASN A 13 20.99 -32.60 -27.37
C ASN A 13 20.66 -32.54 -25.86
N GLN A 14 21.55 -33.03 -25.00
CA GLN A 14 21.38 -32.94 -23.54
C GLN A 14 21.40 -31.50 -23.06
N LEU A 15 22.33 -30.68 -23.55
CA LEU A 15 22.39 -29.25 -23.23
C LEU A 15 21.13 -28.51 -23.71
N ALA A 16 20.67 -28.79 -24.93
CA ALA A 16 19.46 -28.18 -25.47
C ALA A 16 18.23 -28.55 -24.63
N GLN A 17 18.14 -29.78 -24.13
CA GLN A 17 17.05 -30.19 -23.25
C GLN A 17 17.12 -29.49 -21.89
N SER A 18 18.30 -29.46 -21.28
CA SER A 18 18.52 -28.76 -20.00
C SER A 18 18.17 -27.27 -20.11
N SER A 19 18.53 -26.62 -21.23
CA SER A 19 18.16 -25.23 -21.50
C SER A 19 16.64 -25.03 -21.52
N LYS A 20 15.90 -25.92 -22.20
CA LYS A 20 14.43 -25.86 -22.25
C LYS A 20 13.80 -26.05 -20.87
N ASP A 21 14.35 -26.96 -20.06
CA ASP A 21 13.85 -27.22 -18.72
C ASP A 21 14.05 -25.99 -17.80
N ILE A 22 15.20 -25.32 -17.93
CA ILE A 22 15.49 -24.06 -17.22
C ILE A 22 14.54 -22.95 -17.68
N GLU A 23 14.32 -22.81 -19.00
CA GLU A 23 13.38 -21.83 -19.55
C GLU A 23 11.96 -22.04 -19.01
N ALA A 24 11.50 -23.30 -18.93
CA ALA A 24 10.19 -23.64 -18.38
C ALA A 24 10.09 -23.27 -16.89
N GLN A 25 11.12 -23.56 -16.10
CA GLN A 25 11.18 -23.18 -14.69
C GLN A 25 11.19 -21.66 -14.52
N PHE A 26 11.96 -20.95 -15.34
CA PHE A 26 12.01 -19.49 -15.32
C PHE A 26 10.64 -18.87 -15.64
N ALA A 27 9.93 -19.40 -16.64
CA ALA A 27 8.59 -18.94 -16.99
C ALA A 27 7.58 -19.16 -15.84
N ALA A 28 7.66 -20.30 -15.14
CA ALA A 28 6.84 -20.58 -13.97
C ALA A 28 7.13 -19.59 -12.81
N ILE A 29 8.41 -19.34 -12.52
CA ILE A 29 8.82 -18.37 -11.50
C ILE A 29 8.33 -16.96 -11.87
N MET A 30 8.52 -16.53 -13.11
CA MET A 30 8.08 -15.22 -13.58
C MET A 30 6.56 -15.05 -13.46
N THR A 31 5.80 -16.10 -13.77
CA THR A 31 4.33 -16.08 -13.60
C THR A 31 3.95 -15.90 -12.13
N ALA A 32 4.57 -16.66 -11.22
CA ALA A 32 4.32 -16.54 -9.79
C ALA A 32 4.73 -15.17 -9.22
N LEU A 33 5.87 -14.63 -9.65
CA LEU A 33 6.34 -13.31 -9.26
C LEU A 33 5.40 -12.20 -9.75
N THR A 34 4.90 -12.31 -10.98
CA THR A 34 3.95 -11.34 -11.56
C THR A 34 2.64 -11.32 -10.78
N GLU A 35 2.11 -12.50 -10.41
CA GLU A 35 0.88 -12.54 -9.62
C GLU A 35 1.08 -11.96 -8.22
N ARG A 36 2.21 -12.28 -7.59
CA ARG A 36 2.56 -11.71 -6.28
C ARG A 36 2.74 -10.19 -6.34
N GLN A 37 3.35 -9.67 -7.40
CA GLN A 37 3.46 -8.22 -7.64
C GLN A 37 2.08 -7.57 -7.75
N LYS A 38 1.15 -8.16 -8.52
CA LYS A 38 -0.23 -7.65 -8.64
C LYS A 38 -0.93 -7.60 -7.28
N MET A 39 -0.75 -8.61 -6.44
CA MET A 39 -1.31 -8.60 -5.09
C MET A 39 -0.73 -7.46 -4.23
N TYR A 40 0.60 -7.28 -4.25
CA TYR A 40 1.22 -6.18 -3.51
C TYR A 40 0.80 -4.80 -4.00
N ALA A 41 0.61 -4.62 -5.32
CA ALA A 41 0.08 -3.37 -5.87
C ALA A 41 -1.32 -3.05 -5.30
N LYS A 42 -2.21 -4.04 -5.23
CA LYS A 42 -3.54 -3.88 -4.61
C LYS A 42 -3.45 -3.53 -3.12
N TYR A 43 -2.50 -4.10 -2.37
CA TYR A 43 -2.31 -3.75 -0.96
C TYR A 43 -1.77 -2.34 -0.79
N ALA A 44 -0.83 -1.91 -1.63
CA ALA A 44 -0.31 -0.55 -1.63
C ALA A 44 -1.42 0.48 -1.89
N GLU A 45 -2.32 0.22 -2.84
CA GLU A 45 -3.47 1.07 -3.12
C GLU A 45 -4.41 1.20 -1.91
N LYS A 46 -4.70 0.08 -1.22
CA LYS A 46 -5.52 0.10 0.00
C LYS A 46 -4.87 0.92 1.11
N LEU A 47 -3.56 0.78 1.30
CA LEU A 47 -2.81 1.55 2.29
C LEU A 47 -2.80 3.05 1.96
N ALA A 48 -2.64 3.40 0.68
CA ALA A 48 -2.74 4.80 0.23
C ALA A 48 -4.11 5.40 0.58
N ARG A 49 -5.20 4.67 0.32
CA ARG A 49 -6.56 5.11 0.69
C ARG A 49 -6.73 5.26 2.21
N ILE A 50 -6.19 4.35 3.01
CA ILE A 50 -6.21 4.50 4.48
C ILE A 50 -5.49 5.78 4.89
N HIS A 51 -4.32 6.05 4.30
CA HIS A 51 -3.57 7.26 4.59
C HIS A 51 -4.35 8.53 4.22
N GLU A 52 -5.03 8.56 3.08
CA GLU A 52 -5.92 9.66 2.68
C GLU A 52 -7.04 9.90 3.70
N VAL A 53 -7.71 8.82 4.14
CA VAL A 53 -8.79 8.91 5.13
C VAL A 53 -8.26 9.42 6.46
N SER A 54 -7.14 8.88 6.94
CA SER A 54 -6.50 9.36 8.17
C SER A 54 -6.13 10.84 8.08
N HIS A 55 -5.57 11.28 6.95
CA HIS A 55 -5.25 12.69 6.74
C HIS A 55 -6.50 13.57 6.74
N SER A 56 -7.59 13.12 6.12
CA SER A 56 -8.87 13.82 6.17
C SER A 56 -9.43 13.90 7.59
N LEU A 57 -9.31 12.83 8.38
CA LEU A 57 -9.74 12.82 9.78
C LEU A 57 -8.94 13.83 10.62
N THR A 58 -7.62 13.86 10.46
CA THR A 58 -6.77 14.86 11.15
C THR A 58 -7.17 16.28 10.78
N ARG A 59 -7.49 16.55 9.51
CA ARG A 59 -8.01 17.85 9.08
C ARG A 59 -9.35 18.19 9.73
N CYS A 60 -10.27 17.23 9.84
CA CYS A 60 -11.54 17.43 10.52
C CYS A 60 -11.34 17.72 12.01
N GLN A 61 -10.44 16.98 12.67
CA GLN A 61 -10.09 17.22 14.07
C GLN A 61 -9.53 18.62 14.29
N LEU A 62 -8.64 19.08 13.39
CA LEU A 62 -8.09 20.42 13.46
C LEU A 62 -9.17 21.49 13.25
N ALA A 63 -10.01 21.33 12.22
CA ALA A 63 -11.10 22.26 11.95
C ALA A 63 -12.09 22.34 13.13
N LEU A 64 -12.39 21.21 13.76
CA LEU A 64 -13.22 21.14 14.95
C LEU A 64 -12.57 21.88 16.12
N ALA A 65 -11.29 21.64 16.38
CA ALA A 65 -10.55 22.34 17.44
C ALA A 65 -10.56 23.86 17.23
N THR A 66 -10.34 24.33 16.00
CA THR A 66 -10.43 25.76 15.67
C THR A 66 -11.83 26.33 15.87
N ALA A 67 -12.87 25.58 15.51
CA ALA A 67 -14.25 26.00 15.72
C ALA A 67 -14.59 26.11 17.21
N LEU A 68 -14.13 25.16 18.04
CA LEU A 68 -14.30 25.19 19.49
C LEU A 68 -13.62 26.40 20.12
N ASP A 69 -12.37 26.68 19.76
CA ASP A 69 -11.64 27.87 20.23
C ASP A 69 -12.33 29.18 19.83
N SER A 70 -12.89 29.23 18.61
CA SER A 70 -13.67 30.37 18.13
C SER A 70 -14.95 30.58 18.94
N ILE A 71 -15.68 29.49 19.23
CA ILE A 71 -16.89 29.53 20.06
C ILE A 71 -16.56 30.00 21.47
N GLU A 72 -15.50 29.48 22.08
CA GLU A 72 -15.08 29.88 23.41
C GLU A 72 -14.66 31.35 23.46
N THR A 73 -13.91 31.81 22.45
CA THR A 73 -13.52 33.21 22.29
C THR A 73 -14.75 34.13 22.20
N LEU A 74 -15.73 33.78 21.35
CA LEU A 74 -16.97 34.55 21.22
C LEU A 74 -17.79 34.53 22.52
N ASN A 75 -17.87 33.37 23.19
CA ASN A 75 -18.59 33.25 24.45
C ASN A 75 -17.97 34.13 25.56
N ARG A 76 -16.64 34.24 25.61
CA ARG A 76 -15.93 35.11 26.56
C ARG A 76 -16.16 36.61 26.31
N GLN A 77 -16.53 37.00 25.09
CA GLN A 77 -16.89 38.39 24.74
C GLN A 77 -18.28 38.79 25.23
N LEU A 78 -19.13 37.84 25.63
CA LEU A 78 -20.43 38.13 26.22
C LEU A 78 -20.29 38.67 27.66
N PRO A 79 -21.19 39.57 28.09
CA PRO A 79 -21.32 39.96 29.50
C PRO A 79 -21.46 38.72 30.39
N THR A 80 -20.92 38.77 31.61
CA THR A 80 -20.89 37.62 32.52
C THR A 80 -22.27 37.03 32.85
N SER A 81 -23.34 37.81 32.75
CA SER A 81 -24.72 37.34 32.92
C SER A 81 -25.21 36.44 31.78
N ASP A 82 -24.61 36.58 30.59
CA ASP A 82 -25.12 36.01 29.34
C ASP A 82 -24.16 34.96 28.76
N ARG A 83 -23.08 34.63 29.47
CA ARG A 83 -22.11 33.61 29.05
C ARG A 83 -22.77 32.23 29.07
N LEU A 84 -22.55 31.49 28.00
CA LEU A 84 -22.95 30.10 27.86
C LEU A 84 -22.03 29.21 28.71
N GLU A 85 -22.55 28.05 29.13
CA GLU A 85 -21.74 27.01 29.77
C GLU A 85 -20.62 26.53 28.85
N GLU A 86 -19.50 26.11 29.45
CA GLU A 86 -18.37 25.56 28.69
C GLU A 86 -18.82 24.31 27.92
N PHE A 87 -18.49 24.28 26.63
CA PHE A 87 -18.80 23.14 25.79
C PHE A 87 -17.85 21.99 26.13
N ILE A 88 -18.40 20.86 26.59
CA ILE A 88 -17.63 19.65 26.91
C ILE A 88 -17.77 18.65 25.76
N TRP A 89 -16.69 18.43 25.02
CA TRP A 89 -16.62 17.38 24.01
C TRP A 89 -16.38 16.02 24.68
N SER A 90 -17.42 15.18 24.82
CA SER A 90 -17.27 13.79 25.25
C SER A 90 -16.88 12.90 24.07
N THR A 91 -15.59 12.87 23.74
CA THR A 91 -15.06 11.71 23.01
C THR A 91 -15.03 10.54 23.97
N GLY A 92 -15.93 9.57 23.77
CA GLY A 92 -15.87 8.25 24.39
C GLY A 92 -14.67 7.43 23.93
#